data_AF-A0A0F3QN54-F1
#
_entry.id   AF-A0A0F3QN54-F1
#
_cell.length_a   1.000
_cell.length_b   1.000
_cell.length_c   1.000
_cell.angle_alpha   90.00
_cell.angle_beta   90.00
_cell.angle_gamma   90.00
#
_symmetry.space_group_name_H-M   'P 1'
#
loop_
_entity.id
_entity.type
_entity.pdbx_description
1 polymer ?
#
loop_
_entity_poly.entity_id
_entity_poly.type
_entity_poly.pdbx_seq_one_letter_code
_entity_poly.pdbx_strand_id
1 'polypeptide(L)' 'MSEVVVKEQLEQYLSKIERLEQEKADLSEEIKDIFQDASSHGFDVKAMKTVLKLKKLDKDKLAEQDAMLELYRDTLGI' A
#
# COMPACT_ATOMS: atom_id res chain seq x y z
N MET A 1 5.65 -26.60 -34.58
CA MET A 1 4.36 -26.75 -33.85
C MET A 1 4.52 -26.39 -32.37
N SER A 2 5.52 -26.90 -31.63
CA SER A 2 5.72 -26.59 -30.20
C SER A 2 6.18 -25.14 -29.92
N GLU A 3 7.08 -24.58 -30.73
CA GLU A 3 7.60 -23.21 -30.52
C GLU A 3 6.54 -22.13 -30.70
N VAL A 4 5.60 -22.32 -31.64
CA VAL A 4 4.52 -21.36 -31.90
C VAL A 4 3.57 -21.29 -30.69
N VAL A 5 3.23 -22.44 -30.10
CA VAL A 5 2.37 -22.51 -28.91
C VAL A 5 3.03 -21.85 -27.69
N VAL A 6 4.35 -22.01 -27.52
CA VAL A 6 5.10 -21.36 -26.42
C VAL A 6 5.09 -19.83 -26.58
N LYS A 7 5.27 -19.33 -27.81
CA LYS A 7 5.22 -17.90 -28.11
C LYS A 7 3.84 -17.30 -27.83
N GLU A 8 2.78 -17.94 -28.30
CA GLU A 8 1.39 -17.47 -28.09
C GLU A 8 1.01 -17.43 -26.60
N GLN A 9 1.45 -18.41 -25.82
CA GLN A 9 1.23 -18.41 -24.36
C GLN A 9 1.99 -17.28 -23.67
N LEU A 10 3.25 -17.03 -24.07
CA LEU A 10 4.04 -15.93 -23.52
C LEU A 10 3.40 -14.57 -23.82
N GLU A 11 2.95 -14.35 -25.06
CA GLU A 11 2.24 -13.12 -25.46
C GLU A 11 0.96 -12.89 -24.63
N GLN A 12 0.20 -13.96 -24.35
CA GLN A 12 -0.98 -13.87 -23.48
C GLN A 12 -0.63 -13.50 -22.04
N TYR A 13 0.45 -14.05 -21.47
CA TYR A 13 0.89 -13.67 -20.12
C TYR A 13 1.35 -12.22 -20.06
N LEU A 14 2.15 -11.78 -21.04
CA LEU A 14 2.64 -10.40 -21.11
C LEU A 14 1.49 -9.40 -21.22
N SER A 15 0.54 -9.62 -22.14
CA SER A 15 -0.62 -8.75 -22.30
C SER A 15 -1.49 -8.66 -21.03
N LYS A 16 -1.66 -9.78 -20.31
CA LYS A 16 -2.37 -9.77 -19.02
C LYS A 16 -1.63 -8.94 -17.96
N ILE A 17 -0.30 -9.06 -17.89
CA ILE A 17 0.52 -8.30 -16.95
C ILE A 17 0.50 -6.81 -17.29
N GLU A 18 0.65 -6.44 -18.57
CA GLU A 18 0.61 -5.04 -19.01
C GLU A 18 -0.72 -4.36 -18.64
N ARG A 19 -1.85 -5.06 -18.85
CA ARG A 19 -3.15 -4.55 -18.40
C ARG A 19 -3.21 -4.32 -16.89
N LEU A 20 -2.70 -5.28 -16.10
CA LEU A 20 -2.69 -5.16 -14.64
C LEU A 20 -1.75 -4.04 -14.14
N GLU A 21 -0.61 -3.84 -14.80
CA GLU A 21 0.29 -2.74 -14.47
C GLU A 21 -0.32 -1.38 -14.84
N GLN A 22 -1.08 -1.28 -15.94
CA GLN A 22 -1.86 -0.07 -16.25
C GLN A 22 -2.94 0.19 -15.19
N GLU A 23 -3.75 -0.81 -14.84
CA GLU A 23 -4.77 -0.67 -13.79
C GLU A 23 -4.17 -0.23 -12.45
N LYS A 24 -3.01 -0.78 -12.10
CA LYS A 24 -2.26 -0.40 -10.89
C LYS A 24 -1.72 1.03 -10.97
N ALA A 25 -1.30 1.49 -12.15
CA ALA A 25 -0.86 2.86 -12.36
C ALA A 25 -2.03 3.84 -12.16
N ASP A 26 -3.17 3.57 -12.80
CA ASP A 26 -4.38 4.38 -12.69
C ASP A 26 -4.87 4.47 -11.22
N LEU A 27 -4.92 3.33 -10.52
CA LEU A 27 -5.25 3.30 -9.09
C LEU A 27 -4.24 4.07 -8.22
N SER A 28 -2.96 4.03 -8.59
CA SER A 28 -1.92 4.77 -7.86
C SER A 28 -2.07 6.28 -8.04
N GLU A 29 -2.48 6.73 -9.22
CA GLU A 29 -2.80 8.14 -9.48
C GLU A 29 -4.03 8.58 -8.71
N GLU A 30 -5.11 7.79 -8.72
CA GLU A 30 -6.33 8.09 -7.96
C GLU A 30 -6.06 8.20 -6.45
N ILE A 31 -5.25 7.30 -5.89
CA ILE A 31 -4.81 7.37 -4.48
C ILE A 31 -4.00 8.64 -4.21
N LYS A 32 -3.13 9.04 -5.15
CA LYS A 32 -2.31 10.25 -5.01
C LYS A 32 -3.20 11.50 -5.00
N ASP A 33 -4.19 11.56 -5.87
CA ASP A 33 -5.13 12.68 -5.94
C ASP A 33 -5.94 12.81 -4.64
N ILE A 34 -6.38 11.70 -4.04
CA ILE A 34 -7.03 11.70 -2.72
C ILE A 34 -6.10 12.27 -1.64
N PHE A 35 -4.83 11.90 -1.64
CA PHE A 35 -3.88 12.47 -0.67
C PHE A 35 -3.62 13.96 -0.90
N GLN A 36 -3.59 14.41 -2.16
CA GLN A 36 -3.44 15.83 -2.49
C GLN A 36 -4.66 16.62 -2.04
N ASP A 37 -5.87 16.11 -2.32
CA ASP A 37 -7.12 16.68 -1.86
C ASP A 37 -7.16 16.78 -0.33
N ALA A 38 -6.83 15.69 0.38
CA ALA A 38 -6.74 15.69 1.84
C ALA A 38 -5.74 16.73 2.36
N SER A 39 -4.58 16.88 1.70
CA SER A 39 -3.60 17.91 2.05
C SER A 39 -4.16 19.33 1.88
N SER A 40 -4.94 19.57 0.84
CA SER A 40 -5.56 20.89 0.59
C SER A 40 -6.63 21.22 1.64
N HIS A 41 -7.28 20.20 2.21
CA HIS A 41 -8.23 20.30 3.32
C HIS A 41 -7.55 20.36 4.71
N GLY A 42 -6.22 20.39 4.78
CA GLY A 42 -5.47 20.56 6.02
C GLY A 42 -5.16 19.26 6.78
N PHE A 43 -5.36 18.09 6.18
CA PHE A 43 -4.99 16.82 6.80
C PHE A 43 -3.48 16.53 6.66
N ASP A 44 -2.87 15.93 7.69
CA ASP A 44 -1.50 15.43 7.63
C ASP A 44 -1.44 14.10 6.85
N VAL A 45 -1.00 14.17 5.59
CA VAL A 45 -0.84 13.02 4.70
C VAL A 45 0.13 11.96 5.26
N LYS A 46 1.16 12.37 6.00
CA LYS A 46 2.13 11.45 6.62
C LYS A 46 1.46 10.65 7.74
N ALA A 47 0.69 11.32 8.59
CA ALA A 47 -0.11 10.66 9.63
C ALA A 47 -1.14 9.70 9.01
N MET A 48 -1.86 10.12 7.96
CA MET A 48 -2.81 9.25 7.25
C MET A 48 -2.14 7.99 6.69
N LYS A 49 -0.98 8.11 6.05
CA LYS A 49 -0.21 6.97 5.53
C LYS A 49 0.21 6.02 6.67
N THR A 50 0.60 6.56 7.82
CA THR A 50 0.90 5.75 9.01
C THR A 50 -0.34 4.99 9.47
N VAL A 51 -1.49 5.66 9.61
CA VAL A 51 -2.76 5.02 9.99
C VAL A 51 -3.12 3.89 9.02
N LEU A 52 -3.01 4.12 7.70
CA LEU A 52 -3.27 3.08 6.70
C LEU A 52 -2.33 1.87 6.83
N LYS A 53 -1.06 2.09 7.17
CA LYS A 53 -0.12 0.99 7.46
C LYS A 53 -0.52 0.23 8.72
N LEU A 54 -0.85 0.93 9.80
CA LEU A 54 -1.30 0.32 11.06
C LEU A 54 -2.58 -0.49 10.86
N LYS A 55 -3.54 -0.01 10.06
CA LYS A 55 -4.78 -0.73 9.72
C LYS A 55 -4.55 -2.02 8.91
N LYS A 56 -3.40 -2.18 8.27
CA LYS A 56 -3.02 -3.41 7.56
C LYS A 56 -2.35 -4.44 8.47
N LEU A 57 -1.90 -4.04 9.66
CA LEU A 57 -1.36 -4.97 10.64
C LEU A 57 -2.49 -5.78 11.28
N ASP A 58 -2.14 -6.98 11.71
CA ASP A 58 -3.00 -7.77 12.57
C ASP A 58 -3.28 -7.03 13.89
N LYS A 59 -4.52 -7.12 14.39
CA LYS A 59 -4.96 -6.34 15.56
C LYS A 59 -4.18 -6.69 16.82
N ASP A 60 -3.84 -7.97 17.00
CA ASP A 60 -3.12 -8.42 18.19
C ASP A 60 -1.67 -7.94 18.14
N LYS A 61 -1.04 -7.99 16.96
CA LYS A 61 0.31 -7.42 16.75
C LYS A 61 0.36 -5.92 16.97
N LEU A 62 -0.69 -5.20 16.57
CA LEU A 62 -0.78 -3.76 16.80
C LEU A 62 -0.86 -3.46 18.31
N ALA A 63 -1.72 -4.19 19.04
CA ALA A 63 -1.86 -4.03 20.49
C ALA A 63 -0.56 -4.33 21.25
N GLU A 64 0.18 -5.36 20.85
CA GLU A 64 1.49 -5.69 21.43
C GLU A 64 2.51 -4.57 21.19
N GLN A 65 2.58 -4.03 19.97
CA GLN A 65 3.47 -2.92 19.64
C GLN A 65 3.12 -1.64 20.42
N ASP A 66 1.83 -1.32 20.54
CA ASP A 66 1.38 -0.15 21.28
C ASP A 66 1.72 -0.26 22.77
N ALA A 67 1.52 -1.44 23.37
CA ALA A 67 1.89 -1.69 24.77
C ALA A 67 3.41 -1.53 25.02
N MET A 68 4.24 -2.00 24.09
CA MET A 68 5.70 -1.82 24.18
C MET A 68 6.11 -0.35 24.02
N LEU A 69 5.47 0.37 23.10
CA LEU A 69 5.73 1.80 22.91
C LEU A 69 5.33 2.63 24.13
N GLU A 70 4.19 2.33 24.75
CA GLU A 70 3.74 2.94 25.99
C GLU A 70 4.75 2.71 27.12
N LEU A 71 5.18 1.46 27.34
CA LEU A 71 6.21 1.14 28.32
C LEU A 71 7.51 1.94 28.10
N TYR A 72 7.98 2.04 26.86
CA TYR A 72 9.19 2.78 26.54
C TYR A 72 9.02 4.28 26.75
N ARG A 73 7.85 4.84 26.41
CA ARG A 73 7.52 6.24 26.65
C ARG A 73 7.50 6.57 28.14
N ASP A 74 6.81 5.75 28.92
CA ASP A 74 6.74 5.87 30.38
C ASP A 74 8.14 5.80 31.00
N THR A 75 8.95 4.84 30.55
CA THR A 75 10.33 4.66 31.05
C THR A 75 11.22 5.87 30.73
N LEU A 76 11.02 6.49 29.57
CA LEU A 76 11.79 7.66 29.12
C LEU A 76 11.17 8.99 29.56
N GLY A 77 9.96 8.98 30.13
CA GLY A 77 9.22 10.16 30.57
C GLY A 77 8.76 11.08 29.44
N ILE A 78 8.40 10.53 28.27
CA ILE A 78 7.93 11.25 27.07
C ILE A 78 6.49 10.94 26.71
#